data_AF-A0A139GTS2-F1
#
_entry.id   AF-A0A139GTS2-F1
#
_cell.length_a   1.000
_cell.length_b   1.000
_cell.length_c   1.000
_cell.angle_alpha   90.00
_cell.angle_beta   90.00
_cell.angle_gamma   90.00
#
_symmetry.space_group_name_H-M   'P 1'
#
loop_
_entity.id
_entity.type
_entity.pdbx_description
1 polymer ?
#
loop_
_entity_poly.entity_id
_entity_poly.type
_entity_poly.pdbx_seq_one_letter_code
_entity_poly.pdbx_strand_id
1 'polypeptide(L)'
;MASQDQYQEMDEGIDDDELLLILLRNLRNATHTFGEGTPPTESIRTTIEDHLQDMKRRGVTTNLAKARASGSQSAHDTSNVIQKPDDYAQLVNIFANMAIRPK
;
A
#
# COMPACT_ATOMS: atom_id res chain seq x y z
N MET A 1 2.66 7.53 -45.39
CA MET A 1 2.49 6.23 -44.71
C MET A 1 2.73 6.47 -43.25
N ALA A 2 1.71 6.23 -42.43
CA ALA A 2 1.72 6.44 -41.00
C ALA A 2 2.47 5.30 -40.32
N SER A 3 3.41 5.63 -39.45
CA SER A 3 3.87 4.73 -38.38
C SER A 3 3.51 5.43 -37.08
N GLN A 4 2.29 5.16 -36.64
CA GLN A 4 1.82 5.47 -35.29
C GLN A 4 2.57 4.50 -34.38
N ASP A 5 3.67 4.96 -33.78
CA ASP A 5 4.29 4.27 -32.66
C ASP A 5 3.26 4.23 -31.54
N GLN A 6 2.58 3.08 -31.42
CA GLN A 6 1.78 2.72 -30.27
C GLN A 6 2.73 2.53 -29.09
N TYR A 7 3.07 3.63 -28.41
CA TYR A 7 3.50 3.57 -27.02
C TYR A 7 2.29 3.17 -26.20
N GLN A 8 2.01 1.87 -26.21
CA GLN A 8 1.01 1.24 -25.38
C GLN A 8 1.41 1.51 -23.92
N GLU A 9 0.56 2.27 -23.24
CA GLU A 9 0.64 2.72 -21.86
C GLU A 9 1.20 1.62 -20.94
N MET A 10 2.51 1.66 -20.65
CA MET A 10 3.10 0.96 -19.49
C MET A 10 2.88 1.79 -18.21
N ASP A 11 1.67 2.27 -18.01
CA ASP A 11 1.25 2.95 -16.78
C ASP A 11 0.08 2.19 -16.13
N GLU A 12 0.27 0.89 -15.89
CA GLU A 12 -0.41 0.29 -14.75
C GLU A 12 0.36 0.73 -13.49
N GLY A 13 0.24 2.02 -13.16
CA GLY A 13 0.63 2.53 -11.86
C GLY A 13 -0.04 1.67 -10.79
N ILE A 14 0.74 1.22 -9.80
CA ILE A 14 0.21 0.46 -8.67
C ILE A 14 -0.96 1.24 -8.08
N ASP A 15 -2.12 0.60 -7.96
CA ASP A 15 -3.33 1.22 -7.39
C ASP A 15 -3.01 1.77 -5.99
N ASP A 16 -3.53 2.96 -5.68
CA ASP A 16 -3.22 3.66 -4.42
C ASP A 16 -3.54 2.80 -3.18
N ASP A 17 -4.56 1.94 -3.25
CA ASP A 17 -4.93 1.02 -2.17
C ASP A 17 -3.97 -0.20 -2.10
N GLU A 18 -3.46 -0.68 -3.24
CA GLU A 18 -2.46 -1.76 -3.29
C GLU A 18 -1.11 -1.29 -2.74
N LEU A 19 -0.68 -0.09 -3.12
CA LEU A 19 0.52 0.55 -2.56
C LEU A 19 0.37 0.71 -1.04
N LEU A 20 -0.79 1.16 -0.57
CA LEU A 20 -1.05 1.31 0.85
C LEU A 20 -0.98 -0.03 1.61
N LEU A 21 -1.51 -1.12 1.05
CA LEU A 21 -1.38 -2.46 1.65
C LEU A 21 0.08 -2.90 1.77
N ILE A 22 0.89 -2.66 0.74
CA ILE A 22 2.32 -2.97 0.74
C ILE A 22 3.03 -2.17 1.85
N LEU A 23 2.76 -0.88 1.94
CA LEU A 23 3.36 -0.01 2.95
C LEU A 23 2.97 -0.42 4.38
N LEU A 24 1.70 -0.78 4.62
CA LEU A 24 1.24 -1.27 5.92
C LEU A 24 1.93 -2.58 6.32
N ARG A 25 2.16 -3.48 5.36
CA ARG A 25 2.91 -4.73 5.60
C ARG A 25 4.37 -4.45 5.94
N ASN A 26 4.99 -3.51 5.22
CA ASN A 26 6.36 -3.09 5.51
C ASN A 26 6.46 -2.45 6.90
N LEU A 27 5.48 -1.64 7.29
CA LEU A 27 5.42 -1.04 8.63
C LEU A 27 5.35 -2.14 9.70
N ARG A 28 4.48 -3.14 9.54
CA ARG A 28 4.40 -4.27 10.47
C ARG A 28 5.73 -5.01 10.58
N ASN A 29 6.34 -5.33 9.45
CA ASN A 29 7.61 -6.07 9.41
C ASN A 29 8.73 -5.25 10.07
N ALA A 30 8.77 -3.94 9.83
CA ALA A 30 9.72 -3.03 10.45
C ALA A 30 9.51 -2.95 11.97
N THR A 31 8.27 -2.78 12.42
CA THR A 31 7.93 -2.77 13.84
C THR A 31 8.32 -4.08 14.53
N HIS A 32 8.06 -5.23 13.90
CA HIS A 32 8.43 -6.53 14.46
C HIS A 32 9.94 -6.78 14.48
N THR A 33 10.68 -6.24 13.52
CA THR A 33 12.13 -6.50 13.37
C THR A 33 12.98 -5.52 14.17
N PHE A 34 12.64 -4.23 14.12
CA PHE A 34 13.43 -3.14 14.69
C PHE A 34 12.80 -2.54 15.95
N GLY A 35 11.49 -2.72 16.15
CA GLY A 35 10.74 -2.09 17.23
C GLY A 35 10.07 -0.77 16.81
N GLU A 36 9.09 -0.34 17.61
CA GLU A 36 8.41 0.94 17.44
C GLU A 36 9.35 2.13 17.72
N GLY A 37 9.12 3.26 17.05
CA GLY A 37 9.91 4.49 17.24
C GLY A 37 11.33 4.45 16.67
N THR A 38 11.71 3.36 15.99
CA THR A 38 13.00 3.26 15.30
C THR A 38 12.96 3.97 13.94
N PRO A 39 14.12 4.43 13.42
CA PRO A 39 14.16 5.13 12.13
C PRO A 39 13.48 4.38 10.96
N PRO A 40 13.64 3.04 10.81
CA PRO A 40 12.93 2.30 9.75
C PRO A 40 11.41 2.33 9.91
N THR A 41 10.91 2.17 11.13
CA THR A 41 9.47 2.18 11.43
C THR A 41 8.87 3.56 11.19
N GLU A 42 9.53 4.62 11.68
CA GLU A 42 9.05 5.99 11.52
C GLU A 42 9.13 6.47 10.07
N SER A 43 10.16 6.07 9.31
CA SER A 43 10.28 6.41 7.88
C SER A 43 9.13 5.84 7.05
N ILE A 44 8.74 4.59 7.32
CA ILE A 44 7.60 3.97 6.63
C ILE A 44 6.28 4.62 7.08
N ARG A 45 6.14 4.94 8.38
CA ARG A 45 4.98 5.66 8.90
C ARG A 45 4.80 7.00 8.19
N THR A 46 5.85 7.82 8.09
CA THR A 46 5.81 9.10 7.37
C THR A 46 5.42 8.91 5.90
N THR A 47 5.96 7.89 5.24
CA THR A 47 5.61 7.56 3.85
C THR A 47 4.11 7.25 3.69
N ILE A 48 3.53 6.48 4.62
CA ILE A 48 2.10 6.18 4.64
C ILE A 48 1.27 7.43 4.88
N GLU A 49 1.67 8.26 5.85
CA GLU A 49 0.98 9.52 6.16
C GLU A 49 0.97 10.48 4.98
N ASP A 50 2.11 10.65 4.29
CA ASP A 50 2.22 11.51 3.12
C ASP A 50 1.38 10.96 1.94
N HIS A 51 1.38 9.64 1.72
CA HIS A 51 0.53 8.99 0.71
C HIS A 51 -0.96 9.23 0.99
N LEU A 52 -1.40 9.06 2.24
CA LEU A 52 -2.79 9.34 2.64
C LEU A 52 -3.16 10.81 2.50
N GLN A 53 -2.24 11.72 2.80
CA GLN A 53 -2.44 13.15 2.60
C GLN A 53 -2.60 13.47 1.11
N ASP A 54 -1.82 12.84 0.23
CA ASP A 54 -1.94 13.00 -1.21
C ASP A 54 -3.26 12.44 -1.76
N MET A 55 -3.62 11.21 -1.39
CA MET A 55 -4.92 10.61 -1.74
C MET A 55 -6.08 11.52 -1.33
N LYS A 56 -6.03 12.07 -0.11
CA LYS A 56 -7.02 13.03 0.40
C LYS A 56 -7.08 14.30 -0.45
N ARG A 57 -5.93 14.86 -0.87
CA ARG A 57 -5.88 16.03 -1.75
C ARG A 57 -6.47 15.75 -3.13
N ARG A 58 -6.26 14.53 -3.64
CA ARG A 58 -6.83 14.05 -4.92
C ARG A 58 -8.31 13.65 -4.80
N GLY A 59 -8.89 13.64 -3.60
CA GLY A 59 -10.26 13.21 -3.35
C GLY A 59 -10.46 11.69 -3.45
N VAL A 60 -9.39 10.91 -3.43
CA VAL A 60 -9.41 9.45 -3.46
C VAL A 60 -9.62 8.93 -2.04
N THR A 61 -10.57 8.02 -1.87
CA THR A 61 -10.82 7.35 -0.59
C THR A 61 -10.21 5.97 -0.60
N THR A 62 -9.69 5.57 0.55
CA THR A 62 -9.05 4.27 0.71
C THR A 62 -10.06 3.14 0.81
N ASN A 63 -9.89 2.06 0.04
CA ASN A 63 -10.64 0.82 0.18
C ASN A 63 -9.71 -0.40 0.27
N LEU A 64 -9.19 -0.64 1.47
CA LEU A 64 -8.31 -1.79 1.77
C LEU A 64 -8.96 -3.14 1.42
N ALA A 65 -10.29 -3.25 1.49
CA ALA A 65 -11.00 -4.49 1.16
C ALA A 65 -10.95 -4.78 -0.35
N LYS A 66 -11.01 -3.74 -1.18
CA LYS A 66 -10.89 -3.84 -2.63
C LYS A 66 -9.47 -4.22 -3.04
N ALA A 67 -8.44 -3.56 -2.49
CA ALA A 67 -7.05 -3.89 -2.83
C ALA A 67 -6.63 -5.31 -2.40
N ARG A 68 -7.21 -5.86 -1.33
CA ARG A 68 -7.00 -7.27 -0.97
C ARG A 68 -7.51 -8.21 -2.08
N ALA A 69 -8.67 -7.89 -2.66
CA ALA A 69 -9.25 -8.69 -3.73
C ALA A 69 -8.45 -8.54 -5.05
N SER A 70 -7.98 -7.32 -5.35
CA SER A 70 -7.19 -7.02 -6.57
C SER A 70 -5.78 -7.59 -6.53
N GLY A 71 -5.11 -7.59 -5.36
CA GLY A 71 -3.78 -8.19 -5.19
C GLY A 71 -3.71 -9.71 -5.41
N SER A 72 -4.87 -10.35 -5.61
CA SER A 72 -4.96 -11.76 -6.01
C SER A 72 -4.89 -11.96 -7.54
N GLN A 73 -5.05 -10.89 -8.34
CA GLN A 73 -5.04 -10.94 -9.81
C GLN A 73 -3.80 -10.30 -10.44
N SER A 74 -3.15 -9.33 -9.78
CA SER A 74 -1.93 -8.68 -10.30
C SER A 74 -0.62 -9.47 -10.06
N ALA A 75 -0.68 -10.60 -9.36
CA ALA A 75 0.48 -11.46 -9.12
C ALA A 75 0.76 -12.40 -10.30
N HIS A 76 1.01 -11.85 -11.49
CA HIS A 76 1.80 -12.58 -12.47
C HIS A 76 3.25 -12.56 -11.96
N ASP A 77 3.71 -13.71 -11.47
CA ASP A 77 5.11 -14.01 -11.17
C ASP A 77 5.67 -13.54 -9.81
N THR A 78 5.05 -13.95 -8.70
CA THR A 78 5.81 -14.44 -7.53
C THR A 78 4.94 -15.42 -6.73
N SER A 79 5.16 -16.70 -6.96
CA SER A 79 4.91 -17.84 -6.07
C SER A 79 4.17 -17.55 -4.75
N ASN A 80 2.85 -17.81 -4.74
CA ASN A 80 2.13 -18.39 -3.59
C ASN A 80 2.03 -17.56 -2.29
N VAL A 81 1.83 -16.23 -2.36
CA VAL A 81 1.39 -15.45 -1.17
C VAL A 81 -0.13 -15.56 -1.02
N ILE A 82 -0.60 -16.71 -0.55
CA ILE A 82 -1.97 -16.82 -0.02
C ILE A 82 -2.02 -15.93 1.23
N GLN A 83 -2.52 -14.70 1.08
CA GLN A 83 -2.71 -13.75 2.18
C GLN A 83 -3.64 -14.37 3.22
N LYS A 84 -3.08 -14.82 4.35
CA LYS A 84 -3.87 -15.37 5.45
C LYS A 84 -4.85 -14.29 5.94
N PRO A 85 -6.12 -14.64 6.21
CA PRO A 85 -7.13 -13.66 6.65
C PRO A 85 -6.72 -12.89 7.91
N ASP A 86 -5.93 -13.51 8.78
CA ASP A 86 -5.37 -12.87 9.99
C ASP A 86 -4.40 -11.73 9.66
N ASP A 87 -3.70 -11.81 8.52
CA ASP A 87 -2.75 -10.79 8.06
C ASP A 87 -3.50 -9.49 7.73
N TYR A 88 -4.60 -9.59 6.99
CA TYR A 88 -5.42 -8.45 6.62
C TYR A 88 -6.07 -7.76 7.83
N ALA A 89 -6.61 -8.53 8.77
CA ALA A 89 -7.21 -7.97 9.99
C ALA A 89 -6.18 -7.17 10.81
N GLN A 90 -4.93 -7.64 10.87
CA GLN A 90 -3.84 -6.92 11.51
C GLN A 90 -3.48 -5.63 10.76
N LEU A 91 -3.42 -5.65 9.42
CA LEU A 91 -3.14 -4.46 8.62
C LEU A 91 -4.23 -3.39 8.78
N VAL A 92 -5.51 -3.79 8.82
CA VAL A 92 -6.63 -2.88 9.10
C VAL A 92 -6.51 -2.27 10.49
N ASN A 93 -6.11 -3.07 11.48
CA ASN A 93 -5.91 -2.58 12.85
C ASN A 93 -4.73 -1.59 12.92
N ILE A 94 -3.62 -1.86 12.23
CA ILE A 94 -2.48 -0.93 12.13
C ILE A 94 -2.92 0.37 11.47
N PHE A 95 -3.69 0.29 10.38
CA PHE A 95 -4.25 1.45 9.70
C PHE A 95 -5.15 2.28 10.61
N ALA A 96 -6.08 1.64 11.34
CA ALA A 96 -6.99 2.30 12.26
C ALA A 96 -6.28 2.96 13.45
N ASN A 97 -5.20 2.36 13.96
CA ASN A 97 -4.39 2.90 15.05
C ASN A 97 -3.35 3.92 14.59
N MET A 98 -3.18 4.11 13.28
CA MET A 98 -2.36 5.17 12.73
C MET A 98 -3.12 6.48 12.93
N ALA A 99 -2.96 7.08 14.10
CA ALA A 99 -3.46 8.42 14.36
C ALA A 99 -2.84 9.35 13.31
N ILE A 100 -3.62 9.77 12.32
CA ILE A 100 -3.21 10.78 11.35
C ILE A 100 -2.98 12.05 12.17
N ARG A 101 -1.72 12.31 12.52
CA ARG A 101 -1.37 13.49 13.30
C ARG A 101 -1.63 14.69 12.38
N PRO A 102 -2.50 15.65 12.76
CA PRO A 102 -2.54 16.92 12.06
C PRO A 102 -1.15 17.55 12.17
N LYS A 103 -0.56 17.90 11.01
CA LYS A 103 0.69 18.68 10.94
C LYS A 103 0.45 20.06 11.54
#